data_AF-A0A1E2RXA2-F1
#
_entry.id   AF-A0A1E2RXA2-F1
#
_cell.length_a   1.000
_cell.length_b   1.000
_cell.length_c   1.000
_cell.angle_alpha   90.00
_cell.angle_beta   90.00
_cell.angle_gamma   90.00
#
_symmetry.space_group_name_H-M   'P 1'
#
loop_
_entity.id
_entity.type
_entity.pdbx_description
1 polymer ?
#
loop_
_entity_poly.entity_id
_entity_poly.type
_entity_poly.pdbx_seq_one_letter_code
_entity_poly.pdbx_strand_id
1 'polypeptide(L)'
;MISLAQRVIHALVEMDRGDVEFALQDAAIAVDVSAKRMFPDLHPRNGSRYKRFLEEYFWVIELMAFGGIDIQKSSFASIPIPNVSKPTLADVIYHLVRCNIIHEGGLPENIYLRPDHTIHFAKGVLGLPTQLVFALLSAVVFSRVNANEQSQGEAFLSYEDTKFLIADSWGREELLKPLFEKHVKCRVILSDTSFKDV
;
A
#
# COMPACT_ATOMS: atom_id res chain seq x y z
N MET A 1 -7.01 -11.51 19.86
CA MET A 1 -6.85 -10.65 18.66
C MET A 1 -5.38 -10.71 18.28
N ILE A 2 -5.04 -11.08 17.04
CA ILE A 2 -3.66 -11.06 16.55
C ILE A 2 -3.11 -9.61 16.62
N SER A 3 -1.87 -9.43 17.07
CA SER A 3 -1.24 -8.10 17.18
C SER A 3 -0.93 -7.51 15.80
N LEU A 4 -0.67 -6.20 15.72
CA LEU A 4 -0.26 -5.56 14.47
C LEU A 4 1.05 -6.16 13.94
N ALA A 5 2.05 -6.33 14.82
CA ALA A 5 3.29 -7.03 14.49
C ALA A 5 3.04 -8.44 13.92
N GLN A 6 2.21 -9.25 14.56
CA GLN A 6 1.89 -10.60 14.08
C GLN A 6 1.21 -10.58 12.71
N ARG A 7 0.37 -9.58 12.39
CA ARG A 7 -0.21 -9.42 11.05
C ARG A 7 0.83 -9.11 9.99
N VAL A 8 1.77 -8.22 10.29
CA VAL A 8 2.87 -7.90 9.36
C VAL A 8 3.70 -9.15 9.08
N ILE A 9 4.06 -9.91 10.12
CA ILE A 9 4.80 -11.18 9.94
C ILE A 9 3.98 -12.20 9.14
N HIS A 10 2.69 -12.34 9.44
CA HIS A 10 1.82 -13.25 8.71
C HIS A 10 1.75 -12.88 7.22
N ALA A 11 1.57 -11.59 6.89
CA ALA A 11 1.56 -11.13 5.50
C ALA A 11 2.86 -11.47 4.76
N LEU A 12 4.02 -11.36 5.41
CA LEU A 12 5.29 -11.76 4.81
C LEU A 12 5.39 -13.26 4.57
N VAL A 13 4.91 -14.08 5.51
CA VAL A 13 4.87 -15.54 5.35
C VAL A 13 3.97 -15.94 4.17
N GLU A 14 2.83 -15.27 4.00
CA GLU A 14 1.94 -15.51 2.86
C GLU A 14 2.59 -15.04 1.54
N MET A 15 3.34 -13.94 1.53
CA MET A 15 4.14 -13.54 0.37
C MET A 15 5.19 -14.59 0.00
N ASP A 16 5.88 -15.18 0.99
CA ASP A 16 6.88 -16.24 0.76
C ASP A 16 6.24 -17.52 0.21
N ARG A 17 4.96 -17.77 0.51
CA ARG A 17 4.16 -18.89 -0.03
C ARG A 17 3.60 -18.60 -1.43
N GLY A 18 3.63 -17.35 -1.87
CA GLY A 18 2.99 -16.90 -3.11
C GLY A 18 1.51 -16.57 -2.97
N ASP A 19 0.99 -16.54 -1.74
CA ASP A 19 -0.41 -16.28 -1.41
C ASP A 19 -0.67 -14.76 -1.28
N VAL A 20 -0.53 -14.06 -2.40
CA VAL A 20 -0.50 -12.58 -2.44
C VAL A 20 -1.81 -11.95 -1.93
N GLU A 21 -2.97 -12.54 -2.23
CA GLU A 21 -4.26 -11.98 -1.79
C GLU A 21 -4.43 -12.04 -0.27
N PHE A 22 -4.01 -13.14 0.37
CA PHE A 22 -4.00 -13.26 1.82
C PHE A 22 -2.99 -12.29 2.45
N ALA A 23 -1.82 -12.13 1.84
CA ALA A 23 -0.85 -11.15 2.28
C ALA A 23 -1.38 -9.71 2.19
N LEU A 24 -2.09 -9.38 1.09
CA LEU A 24 -2.70 -8.07 0.88
C LEU A 24 -3.82 -7.80 1.91
N GLN A 25 -4.60 -8.83 2.26
CA GLN A 25 -5.62 -8.73 3.30
C GLN A 25 -5.01 -8.32 4.64
N ASP A 26 -3.95 -8.98 5.09
CA ASP A 26 -3.29 -8.63 6.35
C ASP A 26 -2.60 -7.27 6.29
N ALA A 27 -1.99 -6.92 5.16
CA ALA A 27 -1.40 -5.60 4.95
C ALA A 27 -2.46 -4.49 5.09
N ALA A 28 -3.66 -4.66 4.52
CA ALA A 28 -4.72 -3.67 4.68
C ALA A 28 -5.31 -3.61 6.08
N ILE A 29 -5.45 -4.75 6.77
CA ILE A 29 -5.86 -4.71 8.18
C ILE A 29 -4.81 -3.95 9.01
N ALA A 30 -3.53 -4.17 8.73
CA ALA A 30 -2.43 -3.47 9.38
C ALA A 30 -2.47 -1.95 9.10
N VAL A 31 -2.78 -1.54 7.88
CA VAL A 31 -3.02 -0.13 7.51
C VAL A 31 -4.23 0.43 8.27
N ASP A 32 -5.36 -0.28 8.36
CA ASP A 32 -6.54 0.19 9.09
C ASP A 32 -6.26 0.41 10.59
N VAL A 33 -5.52 -0.51 11.21
CA VAL A 33 -5.08 -0.36 12.61
C VAL A 33 -4.20 0.88 12.77
N SER A 34 -3.22 1.06 11.88
CA SER A 34 -2.30 2.21 11.91
C SER A 34 -3.04 3.53 11.70
N ALA A 35 -3.97 3.57 10.75
CA ALA A 35 -4.80 4.73 10.46
C ALA A 35 -5.70 5.13 11.64
N LYS A 36 -6.25 4.16 12.38
CA LYS A 36 -7.03 4.41 13.60
C LYS A 36 -6.18 5.03 14.71
N ARG A 37 -4.92 4.57 14.86
CA ARG A 37 -3.97 5.12 15.84
C ARG A 37 -3.55 6.54 15.47
N MET A 38 -3.30 6.79 14.18
CA MET A 38 -2.80 8.07 13.70
C MET A 38 -3.87 9.16 13.70
N PHE A 39 -5.12 8.80 13.40
CA PHE A 39 -6.22 9.74 13.27
C PHE A 39 -7.42 9.35 14.15
N PRO A 40 -7.29 9.33 15.49
CA PRO A 40 -8.38 8.93 16.38
C PRO A 40 -9.62 9.82 16.22
N ASP A 41 -9.42 11.12 15.97
CA ASP A 41 -10.49 12.14 15.92
C ASP A 41 -11.38 12.07 14.67
N LEU A 42 -10.95 11.32 13.64
CA LEU A 42 -11.76 11.14 12.43
C LEU A 42 -12.81 10.03 12.57
N HIS A 43 -13.02 9.49 13.78
CA HIS A 43 -14.10 8.54 14.06
C HIS A 43 -15.48 9.16 13.78
N PRO A 44 -16.46 8.43 13.17
CA PRO A 44 -16.45 7.03 12.74
C PRO A 44 -15.98 6.80 11.28
N ARG A 45 -15.36 7.79 10.63
CA ARG A 45 -15.05 7.78 9.19
C ARG A 45 -13.84 6.88 8.87
N ASN A 46 -14.04 5.56 8.94
CA ASN A 46 -13.00 4.55 8.71
C ASN A 46 -12.32 4.71 7.34
N GLY A 47 -13.09 4.98 6.28
CA GLY A 47 -12.53 5.22 4.95
C GLY A 47 -11.68 6.50 4.85
N SER A 48 -12.10 7.58 5.52
CA SER A 48 -11.31 8.81 5.55
C SER A 48 -9.98 8.61 6.29
N ARG A 49 -9.98 7.86 7.40
CA ARG A 49 -8.74 7.52 8.13
C ARG A 49 -7.78 6.70 7.29
N TYR A 50 -8.31 5.65 6.67
CA TYR A 50 -7.52 4.74 5.84
C TYR A 50 -6.85 5.47 4.68
N LYS A 51 -7.62 6.26 3.91
CA LYS A 51 -7.09 7.01 2.77
C LYS A 51 -6.07 8.07 3.21
N ARG A 52 -6.33 8.78 4.30
CA ARG A 52 -5.41 9.77 4.84
C ARG A 52 -4.08 9.16 5.30
N PHE A 53 -4.10 7.95 5.87
CA PHE A 53 -2.88 7.22 6.21
C PHE A 53 -2.07 6.86 4.95
N LEU A 54 -2.74 6.38 3.91
CA LEU A 54 -2.05 6.10 2.64
C LEU A 54 -1.43 7.37 2.06
N GLU A 55 -2.17 8.47 2.02
CA GLU A 55 -1.70 9.77 1.53
C GLU A 55 -0.47 10.27 2.31
N GLU A 56 -0.45 10.11 3.63
CA GLU A 56 0.70 10.46 4.49
C GLU A 56 1.96 9.63 4.15
N TYR A 57 1.77 8.36 3.77
CA TYR A 57 2.86 7.44 3.44
C TYR A 57 3.02 7.17 1.94
N PHE A 58 2.44 8.00 1.06
CA PHE A 58 2.61 7.84 -0.38
C PHE A 58 4.08 7.89 -0.79
N TRP A 59 4.92 8.67 -0.12
CA TRP A 59 6.35 8.68 -0.40
C TRP A 59 7.03 7.31 -0.15
N VAL A 60 6.59 6.54 0.87
CA VAL A 60 7.05 5.17 1.10
C VAL A 60 6.48 4.22 0.06
N ILE A 61 5.19 4.35 -0.26
CA ILE A 61 4.52 3.47 -1.23
C ILE A 61 5.12 3.66 -2.63
N GLU A 62 5.40 4.90 -3.00
CA GLU A 62 6.08 5.29 -4.22
C GLU A 62 7.48 4.68 -4.32
N LEU A 63 8.26 4.79 -3.24
CA LEU A 63 9.59 4.18 -3.14
C LEU A 63 9.52 2.67 -3.37
N MET A 64 8.62 1.99 -2.66
CA MET A 64 8.63 0.53 -2.59
C MET A 64 7.93 -0.18 -3.75
N ALA A 65 6.96 0.44 -4.42
CA ALA A 65 6.12 -0.23 -5.42
C ALA A 65 5.91 0.52 -6.74
N PHE A 66 6.06 1.85 -6.78
CA PHE A 66 5.67 2.66 -7.95
C PHE A 66 6.85 3.47 -8.51
N GLY A 67 8.07 2.94 -8.38
CA GLY A 67 9.31 3.67 -8.61
C GLY A 67 9.28 4.60 -9.84
N GLY A 68 9.39 5.91 -9.59
CA GLY A 68 9.38 6.94 -10.65
C GLY A 68 7.99 7.49 -11.02
N ILE A 69 6.90 7.11 -10.36
CA ILE A 69 5.56 7.70 -10.55
C ILE A 69 5.22 8.56 -9.34
N ASP A 70 4.89 9.85 -9.57
CA ASP A 70 4.34 10.72 -8.53
C ASP A 70 2.89 10.32 -8.27
N ILE A 71 2.69 9.35 -7.36
CA ILE A 71 1.37 8.77 -7.07
C ILE A 71 0.43 9.78 -6.41
N GLN A 72 0.98 10.80 -5.74
CA GLN A 72 0.20 11.87 -5.10
C GLN A 72 -0.49 12.76 -6.13
N LYS A 73 0.15 12.99 -7.28
CA LYS A 73 -0.41 13.80 -8.38
C LYS A 73 -1.06 12.98 -9.49
N SER A 74 -0.91 11.66 -9.46
CA SER A 74 -1.44 10.74 -10.46
C SER A 74 -2.91 10.39 -10.21
N SER A 75 -3.63 10.04 -11.26
CA SER A 75 -5.01 9.57 -11.19
C SER A 75 -5.19 8.23 -11.92
N PHE A 76 -6.15 7.44 -11.45
CA PHE A 76 -6.44 6.08 -11.90
C PHE A 76 -7.88 5.98 -12.44
N ALA A 77 -8.21 6.89 -13.37
CA ALA A 77 -9.54 7.02 -13.96
C ALA A 77 -9.94 5.86 -14.87
N SER A 78 -9.03 4.94 -15.18
CA SER A 78 -9.34 3.70 -15.90
C SER A 78 -10.23 2.74 -15.10
N ILE A 79 -10.24 2.86 -13.77
CA ILE A 79 -11.06 2.03 -12.88
C ILE A 79 -12.29 2.82 -12.40
N PRO A 80 -13.51 2.38 -12.73
CA PRO A 80 -14.70 3.04 -12.22
C PRO A 80 -14.86 2.76 -10.72
N ILE A 81 -14.71 3.80 -9.90
CA ILE A 81 -15.05 3.73 -8.48
C ILE A 81 -16.35 4.53 -8.26
N PRO A 82 -17.40 3.95 -7.65
CA PRO A 82 -18.66 4.64 -7.45
C PRO A 82 -18.48 5.99 -6.74
N ASN A 83 -19.10 7.04 -7.29
CA ASN A 83 -19.05 8.41 -6.77
C ASN A 83 -17.65 9.07 -6.74
N VAL A 84 -16.67 8.53 -7.48
CA VAL A 84 -15.32 9.12 -7.59
C VAL A 84 -14.97 9.33 -9.07
N SER A 85 -14.95 10.59 -9.51
CA SER A 85 -14.71 10.94 -10.92
C SER A 85 -13.24 10.86 -11.35
N LYS A 86 -12.31 11.06 -10.41
CA LYS A 86 -10.86 10.95 -10.62
C LYS A 86 -10.23 10.18 -9.45
N PRO A 87 -10.31 8.84 -9.46
CA PRO A 87 -9.75 8.02 -8.41
C PRO A 87 -8.26 8.28 -8.19
N THR A 88 -7.87 8.47 -6.93
CA THR A 88 -6.47 8.43 -6.50
C THR A 88 -6.03 6.99 -6.24
N LEU A 89 -4.73 6.75 -6.04
CA LEU A 89 -4.27 5.43 -5.59
C LEU A 89 -4.90 5.05 -4.23
N ALA A 90 -5.12 6.00 -3.34
CA ALA A 90 -5.77 5.73 -2.05
C ALA A 90 -7.22 5.28 -2.23
N ASP A 91 -7.96 5.85 -3.18
CA ASP A 91 -9.31 5.39 -3.51
C ASP A 91 -9.30 3.97 -4.08
N VAL A 92 -8.36 3.68 -4.99
CA VAL A 92 -8.16 2.34 -5.57
C VAL A 92 -7.84 1.31 -4.48
N ILE A 93 -6.83 1.55 -3.64
CA ILE A 93 -6.44 0.61 -2.57
C ILE A 93 -7.57 0.44 -1.56
N TYR A 94 -8.25 1.52 -1.17
CA TYR A 94 -9.36 1.43 -0.24
C TYR A 94 -10.52 0.59 -0.79
N HIS A 95 -10.89 0.81 -2.06
CA HIS A 95 -11.94 0.04 -2.73
C HIS A 95 -11.53 -1.42 -2.91
N LEU A 96 -10.30 -1.67 -3.38
CA LEU A 96 -9.75 -3.00 -3.58
C LEU A 96 -9.72 -3.85 -2.33
N VAL A 97 -9.08 -3.34 -1.28
CA VAL A 97 -8.76 -4.21 -0.15
C VAL A 97 -9.85 -4.23 0.89
N ARG A 98 -10.46 -3.08 1.20
CA ARG A 98 -11.48 -3.04 2.25
C ARG A 98 -12.85 -3.47 1.76
N CYS A 99 -13.27 -3.02 0.57
CA CYS A 99 -14.58 -3.40 0.05
C CYS A 99 -14.54 -4.83 -0.50
N ASN A 100 -13.60 -5.16 -1.38
CA ASN A 100 -13.69 -6.43 -2.11
C ASN A 100 -13.03 -7.60 -1.36
N ILE A 101 -11.75 -7.49 -0.97
CA ILE A 101 -11.06 -8.60 -0.31
C ILE A 101 -11.65 -8.92 1.08
N ILE A 102 -11.92 -7.90 1.89
CA ILE A 102 -12.40 -8.11 3.27
C ILE A 102 -13.91 -8.45 3.34
N HIS A 103 -14.74 -7.99 2.39
CA HIS A 103 -16.20 -8.21 2.45
C HIS A 103 -16.78 -9.09 1.33
N GLU A 104 -16.17 -9.13 0.15
CA GLU A 104 -16.69 -9.85 -1.02
C GLU A 104 -15.86 -11.09 -1.39
N GLY A 105 -14.74 -11.33 -0.70
CA GLY A 105 -14.00 -12.61 -0.76
C GLY A 105 -12.96 -12.72 -1.87
N GLY A 106 -12.54 -11.61 -2.48
CA GLY A 106 -11.47 -11.61 -3.48
C GLY A 106 -11.26 -10.26 -4.17
N LEU A 107 -10.30 -10.22 -5.09
CA LEU A 107 -10.13 -9.08 -6.00
C LEU A 107 -11.21 -9.09 -7.11
N PRO A 108 -11.71 -7.92 -7.55
CA PRO A 108 -12.54 -7.83 -8.75
C PRO A 108 -11.83 -8.38 -9.98
N GLU A 109 -12.55 -9.01 -10.92
CA GLU A 109 -11.95 -9.62 -12.14
C GLU A 109 -11.12 -8.64 -12.98
N ASN A 110 -11.46 -7.35 -12.91
CA ASN A 110 -10.81 -6.29 -13.66
C ASN A 110 -9.59 -5.69 -12.94
N ILE A 111 -9.22 -6.19 -11.76
CA ILE A 111 -8.04 -5.74 -11.02
C ILE A 111 -7.24 -6.95 -10.55
N TYR A 112 -5.95 -6.97 -10.85
CA TYR A 112 -5.10 -8.11 -10.53
C TYR A 112 -3.71 -7.68 -10.10
N LEU A 113 -3.04 -8.56 -9.36
CA LEU A 113 -1.68 -8.37 -8.91
C LEU A 113 -0.71 -9.12 -9.83
N ARG A 114 0.42 -8.49 -10.15
CA ARG A 114 1.44 -9.04 -11.05
C ARG A 114 2.79 -9.11 -10.34
N PRO A 115 3.59 -10.16 -10.58
CA PRO A 115 4.91 -10.27 -9.96
C PRO A 115 5.95 -9.29 -10.54
N ASP A 116 5.66 -8.69 -11.69
CA ASP A 116 6.53 -7.69 -12.31
C ASP A 116 6.38 -6.30 -11.66
N HIS A 117 7.43 -5.47 -11.75
CA HIS A 117 7.45 -4.11 -11.21
C HIS A 117 6.69 -3.11 -12.10
N THR A 118 5.64 -3.56 -12.79
CA THR A 118 4.92 -2.75 -13.79
C THR A 118 3.50 -2.48 -13.36
N ILE A 119 2.95 -1.38 -13.86
CA ILE A 119 1.53 -1.06 -13.72
C ILE A 119 0.91 -1.21 -15.09
N HIS A 120 -0.16 -1.98 -15.17
CA HIS A 120 -0.88 -2.16 -16.42
C HIS A 120 -2.17 -1.35 -16.39
N PHE A 121 -2.32 -0.46 -17.37
CA PHE A 121 -3.53 0.31 -17.59
C PHE A 121 -4.23 -0.16 -18.87
N ALA A 122 -5.48 -0.56 -18.73
CA ALA A 122 -6.38 -0.80 -19.84
C ALA A 122 -7.79 -0.30 -19.49
N LYS A 123 -8.68 -0.23 -20.48
CA LYS A 123 -10.06 0.24 -20.25
C LYS A 123 -10.76 -0.65 -19.22
N GLY A 124 -11.12 -0.07 -18.08
CA GLY A 124 -11.77 -0.79 -16.99
C GLY A 124 -10.83 -1.71 -16.22
N VAL A 125 -9.54 -1.82 -16.58
CA VAL A 125 -8.63 -2.85 -16.06
C VAL A 125 -7.36 -2.22 -15.48
N LEU A 126 -6.93 -2.71 -14.33
CA LEU A 126 -5.73 -2.25 -13.64
C LEU A 126 -4.91 -3.45 -13.14
N GLY A 127 -3.68 -3.58 -13.61
CA GLY A 127 -2.70 -4.49 -13.04
C GLY A 127 -1.78 -3.72 -12.10
N LEU A 128 -1.69 -4.15 -10.84
CA LEU A 128 -0.80 -3.58 -9.83
C LEU A 128 0.35 -4.52 -9.51
N PRO A 129 1.54 -4.02 -9.17
CA PRO A 129 2.66 -4.85 -8.76
C PRO A 129 2.39 -5.53 -7.41
N THR A 130 2.82 -6.78 -7.24
CA THR A 130 2.75 -7.50 -5.94
C THR A 130 3.57 -6.78 -4.86
N GLN A 131 4.55 -5.98 -5.27
CA GLN A 131 5.32 -5.08 -4.41
C GLN A 131 4.45 -4.08 -3.64
N LEU A 132 3.21 -3.84 -4.08
CA LEU A 132 2.23 -3.07 -3.31
C LEU A 132 2.04 -3.64 -1.89
N VAL A 133 2.07 -4.96 -1.71
CA VAL A 133 1.97 -5.56 -0.37
C VAL A 133 3.14 -5.11 0.50
N PHE A 134 4.38 -5.25 0.01
CA PHE A 134 5.57 -4.80 0.75
C PHE A 134 5.57 -3.28 0.98
N ALA A 135 5.05 -2.50 0.05
CA ALA A 135 4.89 -1.05 0.19
C ALA A 135 3.93 -0.67 1.33
N LEU A 136 2.79 -1.34 1.41
CA LEU A 136 1.82 -1.13 2.49
C LEU A 136 2.39 -1.57 3.84
N LEU A 137 3.06 -2.73 3.89
CA LEU A 137 3.73 -3.20 5.10
C LEU A 137 4.85 -2.23 5.53
N SER A 138 5.60 -1.68 4.58
CA SER A 138 6.63 -0.67 4.86
C SER A 138 6.00 0.59 5.46
N ALA A 139 4.93 1.11 4.88
CA ALA A 139 4.21 2.25 5.44
C ALA A 139 3.77 1.98 6.89
N VAL A 140 3.30 0.77 7.20
CA VAL A 140 2.93 0.37 8.56
C VAL A 140 4.13 0.26 9.49
N VAL A 141 5.18 -0.46 9.10
CA VAL A 141 6.34 -0.75 9.95
C VAL A 141 7.09 0.53 10.28
N PHE A 142 7.38 1.35 9.29
CA PHE A 142 8.15 2.57 9.51
C PHE A 142 7.32 3.69 10.12
N SER A 143 5.99 3.60 10.17
CA SER A 143 5.17 4.66 10.74
C SER A 143 5.43 4.88 12.23
N ARG A 144 5.76 6.12 12.60
CA ARG A 144 6.03 6.53 14.00
C ARG A 144 4.91 6.17 14.96
N VAL A 145 3.67 6.11 14.49
CA VAL A 145 2.51 5.76 15.32
C VAL A 145 2.57 4.31 15.83
N ASN A 146 3.37 3.46 15.18
CA ASN A 146 3.58 2.07 15.51
C ASN A 146 4.93 1.81 16.21
N ALA A 147 5.65 2.84 16.66
CA ALA A 147 6.97 2.70 17.30
C ALA A 147 6.98 1.82 18.57
N ASN A 148 5.82 1.63 19.21
CA ASN A 148 5.67 0.78 20.39
C ASN A 148 5.36 -0.69 20.04
N GLU A 149 5.24 -1.04 18.75
CA GLU A 149 5.12 -2.44 18.33
C GLU A 149 6.41 -3.20 18.59
N GLN A 150 6.25 -4.49 18.84
CA GLN A 150 7.37 -5.40 19.05
C GLN A 150 7.14 -6.66 18.25
N SER A 151 8.19 -7.11 17.57
CA SER A 151 8.24 -8.38 16.85
C SER A 151 9.55 -9.09 17.16
N GLN A 152 9.56 -10.39 16.98
CA GLN A 152 10.76 -11.23 17.10
C GLN A 152 11.02 -11.95 15.78
N GLY A 153 12.23 -12.47 15.63
CA GLY A 153 12.65 -13.25 14.46
C GLY A 153 13.42 -12.42 13.42
N GLU A 154 13.64 -13.04 12.27
CA GLU A 154 14.55 -12.55 11.22
C GLU A 154 13.82 -11.94 10.01
N ALA A 155 12.50 -11.75 10.11
CA ALA A 155 11.70 -11.20 9.02
C ALA A 155 12.13 -9.77 8.70
N PHE A 156 12.31 -9.48 7.41
CA PHE A 156 12.80 -8.19 6.94
C PHE A 156 11.98 -7.67 5.76
N LEU A 157 11.96 -6.35 5.63
CA LEU A 157 11.62 -5.66 4.38
C LEU A 157 12.91 -5.30 3.65
N SER A 158 12.88 -5.17 2.33
CA SER A 158 14.08 -4.80 1.57
C SER A 158 13.79 -3.79 0.48
N TYR A 159 14.78 -2.95 0.21
CA TYR A 159 14.79 -2.01 -0.90
C TYR A 159 16.20 -1.96 -1.49
N GLU A 160 16.33 -2.19 -2.80
CA GLU A 160 17.62 -2.44 -3.46
C GLU A 160 18.42 -3.50 -2.66
N ASP A 161 19.68 -3.22 -2.32
CA ASP A 161 20.55 -4.11 -1.55
C ASP A 161 20.40 -3.96 -0.03
N THR A 162 19.47 -3.11 0.44
CA THR A 162 19.29 -2.80 1.86
C THR A 162 18.18 -3.65 2.47
N LYS A 163 18.50 -4.33 3.59
CA LYS A 163 17.54 -5.08 4.40
C LYS A 163 17.21 -4.34 5.69
N PHE A 164 15.94 -4.32 6.03
CA PHE A 164 15.38 -3.71 7.23
C PHE A 164 14.74 -4.80 8.09
N LEU A 165 15.42 -5.22 9.14
CA LEU A 165 14.85 -6.18 10.09
C LEU A 165 13.62 -5.55 10.76
N ILE A 166 12.47 -6.22 10.70
CA ILE A 166 11.22 -5.65 11.22
C ILE A 166 11.31 -5.36 12.71
N ALA A 167 11.94 -6.26 13.47
CA ALA A 167 12.17 -6.09 14.91
C ALA A 167 12.86 -4.76 15.27
N ASP A 168 13.71 -4.25 14.37
CA ASP A 168 14.51 -3.05 14.59
C ASP A 168 14.00 -1.81 13.85
N SER A 169 12.89 -1.94 13.11
CA SER A 169 12.42 -0.92 12.13
C SER A 169 11.14 -0.20 12.54
N TRP A 170 10.44 -0.66 13.58
CA TRP A 170 9.17 -0.07 14.02
C TRP A 170 9.30 1.43 14.32
N GLY A 171 8.53 2.25 13.59
CA GLY A 171 8.49 3.70 13.77
C GLY A 171 9.68 4.48 13.20
N ARG A 172 10.58 3.83 12.47
CA ARG A 172 11.86 4.40 12.04
C ARG A 172 11.88 4.94 10.61
N GLU A 173 11.02 5.91 10.33
CA GLU A 173 10.94 6.57 9.00
C GLU A 173 12.28 7.12 8.51
N GLU A 174 13.18 7.51 9.43
CA GLU A 174 14.50 8.03 9.10
C GLU A 174 15.37 7.03 8.32
N LEU A 175 15.07 5.73 8.40
CA LEU A 175 15.74 4.70 7.63
C LEU A 175 15.42 4.77 6.14
N LEU A 176 14.22 5.25 5.77
CA LEU A 176 13.77 5.32 4.37
C LEU A 176 14.02 6.69 3.72
N LYS A 177 14.09 7.78 4.50
CA LYS A 177 14.24 9.13 3.96
C LYS A 177 15.43 9.30 3.00
N PRO A 178 16.65 8.84 3.33
CA PRO A 178 17.79 8.98 2.42
C PRO A 178 17.59 8.21 1.10
N LEU A 179 16.90 7.07 1.16
CA LEU A 179 16.58 6.27 -0.03
C LEU A 179 15.57 6.98 -0.92
N PHE A 180 14.53 7.57 -0.33
CA PHE A 180 13.55 8.34 -1.07
C PHE A 180 14.18 9.57 -1.74
N GLU A 181 15.03 10.32 -1.04
CA GLU A 181 15.74 11.48 -1.61
C GLU A 181 16.64 11.10 -2.79
N LYS A 182 17.32 9.93 -2.73
CA LYS A 182 18.08 9.38 -3.85
C LYS A 182 17.17 9.02 -5.04
N HIS A 183 15.95 8.55 -4.76
CA HIS A 183 14.96 8.08 -5.73
C HIS A 183 14.24 9.19 -6.50
N VAL A 184 13.97 10.35 -5.89
CA VAL A 184 13.12 11.44 -6.46
C VAL A 184 13.68 12.11 -7.73
N LYS A 185 14.84 11.68 -8.25
CA LYS A 185 15.55 12.35 -9.36
C LYS A 185 14.76 12.53 -10.66
N CYS A 186 13.78 11.66 -10.95
CA CYS A 186 12.83 11.87 -12.04
C CYS A 186 11.50 11.20 -11.69
N ARG A 187 10.39 11.93 -11.80
CA ARG A 187 9.05 11.40 -11.55
C ARG A 187 8.07 11.76 -12.66
N VAL A 188 7.24 10.81 -13.02
CA VAL A 188 6.21 10.93 -14.04
C VAL A 188 4.84 11.07 -13.36
N ILE A 189 3.97 11.91 -13.91
CA ILE A 189 2.60 12.09 -13.43
C ILE A 189 1.64 11.44 -14.42
N LEU A 190 0.73 10.58 -13.93
CA LEU A 190 -0.33 9.98 -14.75
C LEU A 190 -1.59 10.88 -14.69
N SER A 191 -1.70 11.83 -15.61
CA SER A 191 -2.71 12.90 -15.57
C SER A 191 -4.02 12.61 -16.33
N ASP A 192 -3.99 11.76 -17.35
CA ASP A 192 -5.18 11.31 -18.10
C ASP A 192 -5.10 9.80 -18.36
N THR A 193 -5.62 9.02 -17.41
CA THR A 193 -5.72 7.55 -17.52
C THR A 193 -7.11 7.10 -17.99
N SER A 194 -7.93 8.03 -18.51
CA SER A 194 -9.25 7.71 -19.04
C SER A 194 -9.15 7.12 -20.44
N PHE A 195 -9.91 6.05 -20.69
CA PHE A 195 -10.03 5.47 -22.03
C PHE A 195 -11.33 5.97 -22.65
N LYS A 196 -11.25 6.66 -23.80
CA LYS A 196 -12.43 7.08 -24.57
C LYS A 196 -12.95 5.91 -25.38
N ASP A 197 -14.27 5.79 -25.46
CA ASP A 197 -14.91 4.92 -26.44
C ASP A 197 -14.65 5.49 -27.84
N VAL A 198 -14.00 4.70 -28.69
CA VAL A 198 -13.79 4.99 -30.12
C VAL A 198 -14.97 4.45 -30.90
#